data_AF-A0A964R557-F1
#
_entry.id   AF-A0A964R557-F1
#
_cell.length_a   1.000
_cell.length_b   1.000
_cell.length_c   1.000
_cell.angle_alpha   90.00
_cell.angle_beta   90.00
_cell.angle_gamma   90.00
#
_symmetry.space_group_name_H-M   'P 1'
#
loop_
_entity.id
_entity.type
_entity.pdbx_description
1 polymer ?
#
loop_
_entity_poly.entity_id
_entity_poly.type
_entity_poly.pdbx_seq_one_letter_code
_entity_poly.pdbx_strand_id
1 'polypeptide(L)'
;MRSRSPSSSCPPALHRKVAAFTLLELLVVMSIIGILAGMVVGLAPAAAAKMKEARVRAELQQLVTLIEAYKSRFGVYPPDGVRRVSIAGQGFQTLSNPALSPLFYELSGVYLTNANSVDGYFIPRADADDSDGIRSAELQNWFGREGILNAKPYELRNRLFVSDFKEGQYAEVFRNRSDAGYADIEVLTVGFSSDASGKRQNGLAWPNNRTDHPVPSNKGLNPWRYVSTNPTNNSGGFDLWAEIPVGRERVKIIGNWKESN
;
A
#
# COMPACT_ATOMS: atom_id res chain seq x y z
N MET A 1 -95.89 -7.39 35.75
CA MET A 1 -94.60 -6.70 35.52
C MET A 1 -93.77 -6.70 36.80
N ARG A 2 -92.66 -7.47 36.85
CA ARG A 2 -91.54 -7.23 37.77
C ARG A 2 -90.26 -7.60 37.03
N SER A 3 -89.47 -6.58 36.69
CA SER A 3 -88.17 -6.68 36.03
C SER A 3 -87.10 -7.09 37.05
N ARG A 4 -86.27 -8.08 36.71
CA ARG A 4 -85.03 -8.40 37.45
C ARG A 4 -83.85 -7.80 36.70
N SER A 5 -83.05 -7.04 37.44
CA SER A 5 -81.75 -6.50 37.05
C SER A 5 -80.67 -7.59 36.99
N PRO A 6 -79.65 -7.46 36.11
CA PRO A 6 -78.35 -8.08 36.30
C PRO A 6 -77.31 -7.04 36.75
N SER A 7 -76.59 -7.33 37.83
CA SER A 7 -75.43 -6.56 38.31
C SER A 7 -74.16 -7.01 37.59
N SER A 8 -73.53 -6.10 36.86
CA SER A 8 -72.24 -6.31 36.18
C SER A 8 -71.09 -5.88 37.09
N SER A 9 -70.32 -6.83 37.61
CA SER A 9 -69.08 -6.57 38.34
C SER A 9 -67.92 -6.42 37.35
N CYS A 10 -67.37 -5.22 37.22
CA CYS A 10 -66.18 -4.93 36.41
C CYS A 10 -64.90 -5.23 37.24
N PRO A 11 -63.88 -5.94 36.71
CA PRO A 11 -62.64 -6.17 37.44
C PRO A 11 -61.80 -4.89 37.53
N PRO A 12 -61.06 -4.66 38.64
CA PRO A 12 -60.22 -3.48 38.78
C PRO A 12 -59.01 -3.54 37.83
N ALA A 13 -58.77 -2.45 37.12
CA ALA A 13 -57.58 -2.27 36.29
C ALA A 13 -56.32 -2.25 37.18
N LEU A 14 -55.39 -3.17 36.92
CA LEU A 14 -54.06 -3.19 37.53
C LEU A 14 -53.31 -1.89 37.18
N HIS A 15 -53.14 -1.02 38.17
CA HIS A 15 -52.37 0.21 38.06
C HIS A 15 -50.92 -0.12 37.71
N ARG A 16 -50.52 0.11 36.46
CA ARG A 16 -49.12 0.03 36.04
C ARG A 16 -48.38 1.18 36.70
N LYS A 17 -47.57 0.90 37.73
CA LYS A 17 -46.67 1.89 38.33
C LYS A 17 -45.70 2.35 37.23
N VAL A 18 -45.88 3.57 36.75
CA VAL A 18 -44.88 4.23 35.92
C VAL A 18 -43.76 4.64 36.87
N ALA A 19 -42.60 4.00 36.75
CA ALA A 19 -41.43 4.40 37.51
C ALA A 19 -41.02 5.81 37.06
N ALA A 20 -41.12 6.79 37.96
CA ALA A 20 -40.64 8.13 37.72
C ALA A 20 -39.12 8.15 37.87
N PHE A 21 -38.40 8.49 36.79
CA PHE A 21 -36.94 8.62 36.80
C PHE A 21 -36.55 9.87 37.59
N THR A 22 -35.54 9.74 38.46
CA THR A 22 -34.99 10.89 39.18
C THR A 22 -34.00 11.67 38.30
N LEU A 23 -33.91 12.98 38.51
CA LEU A 23 -32.88 13.81 37.85
C LEU A 23 -31.46 13.32 38.18
N LEU A 24 -31.28 12.76 39.38
CA LEU A 24 -30.01 12.20 39.82
C LEU A 24 -29.61 10.97 39.00
N GLU A 25 -30.54 10.04 38.74
CA GLU A 25 -30.27 8.86 37.91
C GLU A 25 -29.88 9.27 36.49
N LEU A 26 -30.56 10.25 35.90
CA LEU A 26 -30.20 10.74 34.57
C LEU A 26 -28.81 11.41 34.59
N LEU A 27 -28.47 12.14 35.64
CA LEU A 27 -27.18 12.82 35.78
C LEU A 27 -26.02 11.81 35.95
N VAL A 28 -26.22 10.76 36.74
CA VAL A 28 -25.21 9.68 36.92
C VAL A 28 -25.01 8.90 35.63
N VAL A 29 -26.09 8.63 34.87
CA VAL A 29 -25.97 7.94 33.58
C VAL A 29 -25.18 8.77 32.58
N MET A 30 -25.49 10.06 32.45
CA MET A 30 -24.75 10.94 31.53
C MET A 30 -23.30 11.12 31.95
N SER A 31 -22.99 11.14 33.27
CA SER A 31 -21.60 11.22 33.74
C SER A 31 -20.81 9.94 33.44
N ILE A 32 -21.42 8.76 33.63
CA ILE A 32 -20.79 7.47 33.28
C ILE A 32 -20.56 7.38 31.77
N ILE A 33 -21.56 7.73 30.95
CA ILE A 33 -21.41 7.74 29.48
C ILE A 33 -20.32 8.73 29.06
N GLY A 34 -20.25 9.91 29.69
CA GLY A 34 -19.21 10.91 29.43
C GLY A 34 -17.79 10.40 29.73
N ILE A 35 -17.60 9.70 30.86
CA ILE A 35 -16.30 9.10 31.23
C ILE A 35 -15.91 8.00 30.23
N LEU A 36 -16.83 7.09 29.92
CA LEU A 36 -16.59 5.99 28.97
C LEU A 36 -16.28 6.52 27.56
N ALA A 37 -17.07 7.49 27.08
CA ALA A 37 -16.85 8.11 25.78
C ALA A 37 -15.48 8.83 25.72
N GLY A 38 -15.09 9.53 26.79
CA GLY A 38 -13.78 10.18 26.88
C GLY A 38 -12.60 9.21 26.79
N MET A 39 -12.69 8.06 27.47
CA MET A 39 -11.63 7.04 27.41
C MET A 39 -11.51 6.39 26.02
N VAL A 40 -12.63 6.07 25.38
CA VAL A 40 -12.65 5.43 24.05
C VAL A 40 -12.03 6.35 22.99
N VAL A 41 -12.41 7.63 23.00
CA VAL A 41 -11.90 8.63 22.02
C VAL A 41 -10.40 8.85 22.20
N GLY A 42 -9.90 8.84 23.44
CA GLY A 42 -8.47 9.05 23.73
C GLY A 42 -7.52 7.97 23.21
N LEU A 43 -7.95 6.70 23.14
CA LEU A 43 -7.09 5.57 22.76
C LEU A 43 -7.14 5.23 21.26
N ALA A 44 -8.17 5.67 20.54
CA ALA A 44 -8.38 5.33 19.13
C ALA A 44 -7.18 5.67 18.21
N PRO A 45 -6.49 6.82 18.35
CA PRO A 45 -5.37 7.16 17.46
C PRO A 45 -4.16 6.22 17.63
N ALA A 46 -3.85 5.83 18.87
CA ALA A 46 -2.73 4.94 19.17
C ALA A 46 -2.99 3.52 18.65
N ALA A 47 -4.23 3.02 18.79
CA ALA A 47 -4.64 1.75 18.23
C ALA A 47 -4.57 1.76 16.69
N ALA A 48 -5.03 2.82 16.04
CA ALA A 48 -4.95 2.98 14.59
C ALA A 48 -3.51 2.98 14.07
N ALA A 49 -2.59 3.66 14.76
CA ALA A 49 -1.17 3.65 14.40
C ALA A 49 -0.55 2.24 14.49
N LYS A 50 -0.86 1.49 15.55
CA LYS A 50 -0.40 0.11 15.71
C LYS A 50 -0.97 -0.83 14.64
N MET A 51 -2.24 -0.68 14.27
CA MET A 51 -2.84 -1.47 13.20
C MET A 51 -2.16 -1.21 11.85
N LYS A 52 -1.85 0.06 11.54
CA LYS A 52 -1.12 0.42 10.33
C LYS A 52 0.27 -0.22 10.29
N GLU A 53 1.01 -0.15 11.39
CA GLU A 53 2.32 -0.79 11.51
C GLU A 53 2.23 -2.32 11.37
N ALA A 54 1.29 -2.97 12.05
CA ALA A 54 1.09 -4.42 11.96
C ALA A 54 0.80 -4.85 10.52
N ARG A 55 0.00 -4.06 9.80
CA ARG A 55 -0.28 -4.30 8.37
C ARG A 55 0.98 -4.19 7.51
N VAL A 56 1.78 -3.13 7.67
CA VAL A 56 3.03 -2.98 6.90
C VAL A 56 3.99 -4.13 7.18
N ARG A 57 4.10 -4.59 8.43
CA ARG A 57 4.94 -5.75 8.76
C ARG A 57 4.43 -7.04 8.11
N ALA A 58 3.11 -7.23 8.01
CA ALA A 58 2.53 -8.37 7.31
C ALA A 58 2.80 -8.31 5.79
N GLU A 59 2.62 -7.14 5.16
CA GLU A 59 2.94 -6.93 3.74
C GLU A 59 4.44 -7.11 3.47
N LEU A 60 5.31 -6.62 4.37
CA LEU A 60 6.76 -6.84 4.30
C LEU A 60 7.09 -8.33 4.29
N GLN A 61 6.54 -9.12 5.21
CA GLN A 61 6.78 -10.57 5.29
C GLN A 61 6.28 -11.30 4.04
N GLN A 62 5.14 -10.87 3.48
CA GLN A 62 4.64 -11.38 2.21
C GLN A 62 5.65 -11.12 1.09
N LEU A 63 6.11 -9.88 0.91
CA LEU A 63 7.07 -9.52 -0.13
C LEU A 63 8.41 -10.22 0.04
N VAL A 64 8.92 -10.34 1.27
CA VAL A 64 10.14 -11.11 1.57
C VAL A 64 10.00 -12.56 1.08
N THR A 65 8.85 -13.18 1.36
CA THR A 65 8.57 -14.56 0.92
C THR A 65 8.54 -14.67 -0.61
N LEU A 66 7.92 -13.69 -1.29
CA LEU A 66 7.87 -13.65 -2.75
C LEU A 66 9.25 -13.45 -3.39
N ILE A 67 10.09 -12.59 -2.81
CA ILE A 67 11.46 -12.35 -3.28
C ILE A 67 12.33 -13.59 -3.10
N GLU A 68 12.20 -14.30 -1.99
CA GLU A 68 12.93 -15.56 -1.78
C GLU A 68 12.43 -16.66 -2.73
N ALA A 69 11.12 -16.74 -2.99
CA ALA A 69 10.56 -17.66 -3.98
C ALA A 69 11.05 -17.33 -5.41
N TYR A 70 11.16 -16.04 -5.74
CA TYR A 70 11.76 -15.58 -6.99
C TYR A 70 13.21 -16.06 -7.10
N LYS A 71 14.04 -15.83 -6.06
CA LYS A 71 15.44 -16.28 -6.05
C LYS A 71 15.56 -17.79 -6.19
N SER A 72 14.70 -18.55 -5.51
CA SER A 72 14.65 -20.01 -5.65
C SER A 72 14.41 -20.44 -7.11
N ARG A 73 13.59 -19.67 -7.84
CA ARG A 73 13.25 -19.97 -9.24
C ARG A 73 14.30 -19.49 -10.26
N PHE A 74 14.88 -18.32 -10.06
CA PHE A 74 15.77 -17.67 -11.03
C PHE A 74 17.25 -17.74 -10.66
N GLY A 75 17.58 -18.20 -9.45
CA GLY A 75 18.95 -18.28 -8.91
C GLY A 75 19.53 -16.94 -8.43
N VAL A 76 18.84 -15.83 -8.70
CA VAL A 76 19.24 -14.47 -8.35
C VAL A 76 18.06 -13.71 -7.73
N TYR A 77 18.35 -12.76 -6.84
CA TYR A 77 17.32 -11.82 -6.39
C TYR A 77 16.85 -10.93 -7.54
N PRO A 78 15.60 -10.43 -7.50
CA PRO A 78 15.15 -9.41 -8.45
C PRO A 78 16.14 -8.25 -8.53
N PRO A 79 16.37 -7.66 -9.73
CA PRO A 79 17.19 -6.48 -9.87
C PRO A 79 16.57 -5.30 -9.10
N ASP A 80 17.41 -4.53 -8.40
CA ASP A 80 17.00 -3.26 -7.81
C ASP A 80 16.96 -2.12 -8.84
N GLY A 81 16.38 -0.99 -8.45
CA GLY A 81 16.36 0.21 -9.28
C GLY A 81 17.67 0.97 -9.22
N VAL A 82 18.13 1.48 -10.36
CA VAL A 82 19.30 2.37 -10.43
C VAL A 82 19.04 3.57 -11.32
N ARG A 83 19.69 4.69 -11.01
CA ARG A 83 19.63 5.92 -11.79
C ARG A 83 21.02 6.29 -12.30
N ARG A 84 21.12 6.56 -13.60
CA ARG A 84 22.34 7.10 -14.20
C ARG A 84 22.35 8.62 -14.04
N VAL A 85 23.42 9.15 -13.45
CA VAL A 85 23.59 10.59 -13.19
C VAL A 85 24.91 11.04 -13.80
N SER A 86 24.90 12.18 -14.48
CA SER A 86 26.13 12.85 -14.93
C SER A 86 26.63 13.77 -13.82
N ILE A 87 27.86 13.55 -13.36
CA ILE A 87 28.50 14.38 -12.33
C ILE A 87 29.64 15.15 -12.99
N ALA A 88 29.57 16.48 -12.89
CA ALA A 88 30.57 17.38 -13.47
C ALA A 88 31.98 16.99 -12.99
N GLY A 89 32.89 16.73 -13.93
CA GLY A 89 34.26 16.32 -13.63
C GLY A 89 34.46 14.86 -13.19
N GLN A 90 33.39 14.06 -13.09
CA GLN A 90 33.46 12.65 -12.69
C GLN A 90 32.79 11.69 -13.69
N GLY A 91 32.16 12.19 -14.75
CA GLY A 91 31.49 11.38 -15.77
C GLY A 91 30.15 10.83 -15.30
N PHE A 92 29.69 9.75 -15.95
CA PHE A 92 28.44 9.09 -15.60
C PHE A 92 28.63 8.12 -14.43
N GLN A 93 27.78 8.23 -13.42
CA GLN A 93 27.70 7.30 -12.30
C GLN A 93 26.33 6.63 -12.24
N THR A 94 26.31 5.39 -11.76
CA THR A 94 25.07 4.64 -11.51
C THR A 94 24.83 4.60 -10.00
N LEU A 95 23.75 5.22 -9.56
CA LEU A 95 23.37 5.31 -8.15
C LEU A 95 22.16 4.41 -7.90
N SER A 96 22.09 3.78 -6.73
CA SER A 96 20.91 3.03 -6.31
C SER A 96 19.70 3.97 -6.20
N ASN A 97 18.55 3.52 -6.68
CA ASN A 97 17.26 4.18 -6.54
C ASN A 97 16.24 3.22 -5.92
N PRO A 98 16.26 3.05 -4.59
CA PRO A 98 15.45 2.03 -3.92
C PRO A 98 13.94 2.24 -4.12
N ALA A 99 13.49 3.49 -4.24
CA ALA A 99 12.08 3.87 -4.32
C ALA A 99 11.45 3.58 -5.69
N LEU A 100 12.24 3.52 -6.77
CA LEU A 100 11.79 3.15 -8.10
C LEU A 100 12.51 1.86 -8.51
N SER A 101 11.95 0.72 -8.11
CA SER A 101 12.48 -0.61 -8.41
C SER A 101 11.55 -1.35 -9.39
N PRO A 102 12.09 -2.19 -10.30
CA PRO A 102 11.29 -3.01 -11.21
C PRO A 102 10.62 -4.20 -10.49
N LEU A 103 10.65 -4.25 -9.15
CA LEU A 103 10.15 -5.36 -8.34
C LEU A 103 8.69 -5.73 -8.63
N PHE A 104 7.85 -4.74 -8.97
CA PHE A 104 6.47 -5.02 -9.40
C PHE A 104 6.45 -5.97 -10.61
N TYR A 105 7.13 -5.59 -11.70
CA TYR A 105 7.21 -6.37 -12.94
C TYR A 105 7.90 -7.72 -12.76
N GLU A 106 8.95 -7.77 -11.93
CA GLU A 106 9.67 -9.01 -11.68
C GLU A 106 8.83 -10.01 -10.87
N LEU A 107 8.04 -9.55 -9.89
CA LEU A 107 7.22 -10.45 -9.07
C LEU A 107 5.86 -10.77 -9.70
N SER A 108 5.25 -9.87 -10.48
CA SER A 108 4.00 -10.11 -11.19
C SER A 108 4.20 -10.90 -12.48
N GLY A 109 5.36 -10.70 -13.12
CA GLY A 109 5.68 -11.25 -14.42
C GLY A 109 5.10 -10.43 -15.56
N VAL A 110 5.85 -10.38 -16.66
CA VAL A 110 5.49 -9.62 -17.85
C VAL A 110 5.48 -10.54 -19.08
N TYR A 111 4.57 -10.28 -20.00
CA TYR A 111 4.64 -10.89 -21.32
C TYR A 111 5.16 -9.91 -22.37
N LEU A 112 5.94 -10.46 -23.28
CA LEU A 112 6.51 -9.80 -24.43
C LEU A 112 5.56 -9.95 -25.60
N THR A 113 5.24 -8.84 -26.26
CA THR A 113 4.54 -8.87 -27.55
C THR A 113 5.47 -8.36 -28.64
N ASN A 114 5.32 -8.93 -29.84
CA ASN A 114 6.05 -8.47 -31.03
C ASN A 114 5.43 -7.17 -31.54
N ALA A 115 5.61 -6.07 -30.83
CA ALA A 115 5.21 -4.74 -31.30
C ALA A 115 6.26 -4.16 -32.27
N ASN A 116 6.79 -4.97 -33.21
CA ASN A 116 7.59 -4.57 -34.39
C ASN A 116 8.66 -3.47 -34.21
N SER A 117 9.26 -3.31 -33.04
CA SER A 117 10.16 -2.18 -32.74
C SER A 117 11.46 -2.69 -32.15
N VAL A 118 12.53 -1.93 -32.35
CA VAL A 118 13.88 -2.14 -31.78
C VAL A 118 13.86 -2.25 -30.25
N ASP A 119 12.74 -1.88 -29.63
CA ASP A 119 12.47 -1.87 -28.20
C ASP A 119 11.44 -2.94 -27.81
N GLY A 120 11.75 -3.76 -26.80
CA GLY A 120 10.81 -4.75 -26.26
C GLY A 120 9.62 -4.07 -25.58
N TYR A 121 8.41 -4.59 -25.80
CA TYR A 121 7.18 -4.13 -25.14
C TYR A 121 6.74 -5.16 -24.11
N PHE A 122 6.68 -4.74 -22.85
CA PHE A 122 6.46 -5.58 -21.68
C PHE A 122 5.10 -5.22 -21.06
N ILE A 123 4.17 -6.17 -21.09
CA ILE A 123 2.84 -5.98 -20.50
C ILE A 123 2.79 -6.73 -19.17
N PRO A 124 2.53 -6.07 -18.03
CA PRO A 124 2.40 -6.73 -16.74
C PRO A 124 1.16 -7.62 -16.72
N ARG A 125 1.33 -8.88 -16.29
CA ARG A 125 0.20 -9.81 -16.12
C ARG A 125 -0.83 -9.35 -15.08
N ALA A 126 -0.39 -8.54 -14.13
CA ALA A 126 -1.27 -7.98 -13.12
C ALA A 126 -2.28 -6.97 -13.69
N ASP A 127 -2.04 -6.44 -14.90
CA ASP A 127 -3.00 -5.59 -15.59
C ASP A 127 -3.86 -6.42 -16.55
N ALA A 128 -5.16 -6.14 -16.55
CA ALA A 128 -6.15 -6.87 -17.33
C ALA A 128 -6.29 -6.34 -18.76
N ASP A 129 -5.78 -5.12 -19.01
CA ASP A 129 -5.84 -4.47 -20.31
C ASP A 129 -4.49 -4.66 -21.04
N ASP A 130 -4.49 -5.54 -22.06
CA ASP A 130 -3.34 -5.87 -22.94
C ASP A 130 -2.74 -4.64 -23.71
N SER A 131 -3.18 -3.41 -23.41
CA SER A 131 -2.74 -2.16 -24.02
C SER A 131 -1.80 -1.31 -23.16
N ASP A 132 -1.66 -1.64 -21.88
CA ASP A 132 -0.95 -0.82 -20.90
C ASP A 132 0.34 -1.56 -20.53
N GLY A 133 1.46 -1.08 -21.05
CA GLY A 133 2.71 -1.81 -21.05
C GLY A 133 3.89 -0.87 -21.24
N ILE A 134 5.05 -1.31 -20.75
CA ILE A 134 6.27 -0.52 -20.67
C ILE A 134 7.25 -0.94 -21.77
N ARG A 135 7.97 0.02 -22.34
CA ARG A 135 9.03 -0.21 -23.35
C ARG A 135 10.39 -0.41 -22.68
N SER A 136 11.31 -1.12 -23.35
CA SER A 136 12.71 -1.26 -22.90
C SER A 136 13.41 0.09 -22.66
N ALA A 137 13.15 1.09 -23.50
CA ALA A 137 13.67 2.44 -23.32
C ALA A 137 13.16 3.10 -22.02
N GLU A 138 11.90 2.86 -21.65
CA GLU A 138 11.30 3.37 -20.42
C GLU A 138 11.83 2.62 -19.19
N LEU A 139 11.99 1.29 -19.27
CA LEU A 139 12.67 0.50 -18.25
C LEU A 139 14.08 1.04 -17.98
N GLN A 140 14.82 1.35 -19.05
CA GLN A 140 16.19 1.85 -18.95
C GLN A 140 16.22 3.26 -18.36
N ASN A 141 15.25 4.10 -18.69
CA ASN A 141 15.14 5.45 -18.17
C ASN A 141 14.74 5.49 -16.69
N TRP A 142 13.75 4.69 -16.30
CA TRP A 142 13.12 4.78 -14.97
C TRP A 142 13.72 3.84 -13.92
N PHE A 143 14.09 2.62 -14.33
CA PHE A 143 14.65 1.61 -13.42
C PHE A 143 16.15 1.37 -13.66
N GLY A 144 16.70 1.90 -14.76
CA GLY A 144 18.08 1.65 -15.13
C GLY A 144 18.34 0.24 -15.65
N ARG A 145 17.30 -0.43 -16.18
CA ARG A 145 17.33 -1.83 -16.64
C ARG A 145 16.86 -1.93 -18.09
N GLU A 146 17.48 -2.79 -18.87
CA GLU A 146 17.11 -2.99 -20.29
C GLU A 146 15.93 -3.95 -20.47
N GLY A 147 15.60 -4.74 -19.45
CA GLY A 147 14.54 -5.73 -19.49
C GLY A 147 14.19 -6.31 -18.13
N ILE A 148 13.21 -7.21 -18.15
CA ILE A 148 12.68 -7.94 -16.99
C ILE A 148 13.06 -9.41 -17.11
N LEU A 149 13.64 -10.01 -16.07
CA LEU A 149 14.08 -11.40 -16.10
C LEU A 149 12.88 -12.37 -16.08
N ASN A 150 11.83 -12.02 -15.34
CA ASN A 150 10.54 -12.73 -15.38
C ASN A 150 9.66 -12.29 -16.58
N ALA A 151 10.25 -12.29 -17.77
CA ALA A 151 9.55 -12.04 -19.03
C ALA A 151 9.38 -13.34 -19.83
N LYS A 152 8.25 -13.48 -20.52
CA LYS A 152 7.98 -14.57 -21.48
C LYS A 152 7.27 -14.04 -22.73
N PRO A 153 7.48 -14.63 -23.92
CA PRO A 153 6.57 -14.40 -25.05
C PRO A 153 5.11 -14.63 -24.64
N TYR A 154 4.16 -13.86 -25.21
CA TYR A 154 2.73 -13.93 -24.90
C TYR A 154 2.16 -15.37 -24.91
N GLU A 155 2.64 -16.19 -25.84
CA GLU A 155 2.27 -17.59 -26.03
C GLU A 155 2.69 -18.46 -24.83
N LEU A 156 3.71 -18.04 -24.10
CA LEU A 156 4.28 -18.71 -22.94
C LEU A 156 3.90 -18.04 -21.60
N ARG A 157 2.91 -17.14 -21.58
CA ARG A 157 2.46 -16.42 -20.35
C ARG A 157 2.08 -17.34 -19.18
N ASN A 158 1.66 -18.57 -19.46
CA ASN A 158 1.34 -19.57 -18.43
C ASN A 158 2.59 -20.13 -17.72
N ARG A 159 3.79 -19.83 -18.22
CA ARG A 159 5.07 -20.23 -17.64
C ARG A 159 5.73 -19.11 -16.84
N LEU A 160 5.03 -17.99 -16.59
CA LEU A 160 5.56 -16.91 -15.76
C LEU A 160 5.71 -17.33 -14.30
N PHE A 161 6.61 -16.66 -13.58
CA PHE A 161 6.47 -16.55 -12.14
C PHE A 161 5.42 -15.50 -11.87
N VAL A 162 4.41 -15.81 -11.07
CA VAL A 162 3.27 -14.92 -10.90
C VAL A 162 3.00 -14.76 -9.43
N SER A 163 2.98 -13.51 -9.01
CA SER A 163 2.43 -13.07 -7.73
C SER A 163 1.29 -12.12 -8.04
N ASP A 164 0.10 -12.45 -7.57
CA ASP A 164 -1.05 -11.56 -7.72
C ASP A 164 -0.99 -10.46 -6.65
N PHE A 165 -1.08 -9.21 -7.11
CA PHE A 165 -1.17 -8.05 -6.23
C PHE A 165 -2.58 -7.49 -6.28
N LYS A 166 -3.13 -7.16 -5.11
CA LYS A 166 -4.43 -6.52 -5.02
C LYS A 166 -4.34 -5.06 -5.43
N GLU A 167 -5.46 -4.52 -5.92
CA GLU A 167 -5.60 -3.08 -6.17
C GLU A 167 -5.17 -2.28 -4.93
N GLY A 168 -4.14 -1.46 -5.09
CA GLY A 168 -3.54 -0.65 -4.03
C GLY A 168 -2.36 -1.29 -3.29
N GLN A 169 -1.85 -2.46 -3.70
CA GLN A 169 -0.48 -2.89 -3.35
C GLN A 169 0.55 -2.39 -4.38
N TYR A 170 0.08 -1.80 -5.47
CA TYR A 170 0.85 -1.15 -6.51
C TYR A 170 0.13 0.14 -6.93
N ALA A 171 0.86 1.06 -7.56
CA ALA A 171 0.30 2.27 -8.12
C ALA A 171 1.17 2.82 -9.25
N GLU A 172 0.53 3.55 -10.16
CA GLU A 172 1.19 4.29 -11.22
C GLU A 172 2.11 5.40 -10.66
N VAL A 173 3.27 5.55 -11.28
CA VAL A 173 4.27 6.59 -10.95
C VAL A 173 3.88 7.96 -11.47
N PHE A 174 2.97 8.03 -12.43
CA PHE A 174 2.48 9.27 -13.01
C PHE A 174 0.99 9.46 -12.74
N ARG A 175 0.55 10.73 -12.71
CA ARG A 175 -0.86 11.06 -12.48
C ARG A 175 -1.59 11.32 -13.78
N ASN A 176 -0.90 11.94 -14.72
CA ASN A 176 -1.48 12.34 -15.98
C ASN A 176 -0.56 11.93 -17.12
N ARG A 177 -1.17 11.50 -18.22
CA ARG A 177 -0.45 11.24 -19.48
C ARG A 177 0.25 12.47 -20.06
N SER A 178 -0.12 13.67 -19.59
CA SER A 178 0.50 14.95 -19.97
C SER A 178 1.70 15.35 -19.12
N ASP A 179 2.04 14.58 -18.07
CA ASP A 179 3.20 14.89 -17.22
C ASP A 179 4.49 14.75 -18.04
N ALA A 180 5.46 15.65 -17.81
CA ALA A 180 6.72 15.62 -18.56
C ALA A 180 7.48 14.31 -18.28
N GLY A 181 7.85 13.59 -19.35
CA GLY A 181 8.50 12.29 -19.24
C GLY A 181 7.57 11.15 -18.81
N TYR A 182 6.25 11.31 -18.95
CA TYR A 182 5.26 10.27 -18.70
C TYR A 182 5.69 8.94 -19.31
N ALA A 183 5.61 7.90 -18.50
CA ALA A 183 5.72 6.50 -18.88
C ALA A 183 4.69 5.73 -18.06
N ASP A 184 4.09 4.72 -18.69
CA ASP A 184 3.07 3.90 -18.06
C ASP A 184 3.75 2.85 -17.17
N ILE A 185 4.06 3.27 -15.95
CA ILE A 185 4.88 2.47 -15.04
C ILE A 185 4.27 2.37 -13.64
N GLU A 186 4.33 1.17 -13.07
CA GLU A 186 3.83 0.85 -11.74
C GLU A 186 4.97 0.48 -10.79
N VAL A 187 4.76 0.81 -9.52
CA VAL A 187 5.63 0.41 -8.42
C VAL A 187 4.83 -0.18 -7.28
N LEU A 188 5.42 -1.11 -6.54
CA LEU A 188 4.82 -1.63 -5.31
C LEU A 188 4.74 -0.53 -4.26
N THR A 189 3.60 -0.41 -3.60
CA THR A 189 3.33 0.63 -2.60
C THR A 189 3.05 0.08 -1.22
N VAL A 190 3.35 0.90 -0.21
CA VAL A 190 3.19 0.55 1.21
C VAL A 190 1.73 0.75 1.62
N GLY A 191 1.04 -0.33 1.99
CA GLY A 191 -0.39 -0.30 2.27
C GLY A 191 -1.21 0.12 1.05
N PHE A 192 -2.49 0.45 1.25
CA PHE A 192 -3.28 1.13 0.21
C PHE A 192 -2.76 2.56 0.03
N SER A 193 -1.58 2.77 -0.56
CA SER A 193 -1.17 4.12 -0.99
C SER A 193 -2.37 4.72 -1.71
N SER A 194 -2.80 5.90 -1.30
CA SER A 194 -3.79 6.63 -2.08
C SER A 194 -3.25 6.63 -3.50
N ASP A 195 -4.03 6.05 -4.42
CA ASP A 195 -3.74 6.11 -5.84
C ASP A 195 -3.43 7.56 -6.23
N ALA A 196 -2.75 7.71 -7.35
CA ALA A 196 -2.38 9.00 -7.94
C ALA A 196 -3.60 9.95 -8.12
N SER A 197 -4.83 9.41 -8.06
CA SER A 197 -6.11 10.11 -8.18
C SER A 197 -6.66 10.73 -6.89
N GLY A 198 -6.07 10.43 -5.72
CA GLY A 198 -6.54 10.95 -4.43
C GLY A 198 -7.82 10.30 -3.91
N LYS A 199 -8.27 9.17 -4.46
CA LYS A 199 -9.54 8.51 -4.09
C LYS A 199 -9.50 7.74 -2.78
N ARG A 200 -8.32 7.36 -2.27
CA ARG A 200 -8.20 6.45 -1.11
C ARG A 200 -7.41 7.07 0.05
N GLN A 201 -8.08 7.84 0.91
CA GLN A 201 -7.47 8.53 2.06
C GLN A 201 -7.05 7.63 3.24
N ASN A 202 -7.35 6.32 3.20
CA ASN A 202 -7.09 5.39 4.31
C ASN A 202 -5.72 4.69 4.24
N GLY A 203 -4.83 5.18 3.39
CA GLY A 203 -3.49 4.64 3.12
C GLY A 203 -2.36 5.07 4.05
N LEU A 204 -1.14 4.69 3.65
CA LEU A 204 0.13 5.19 4.19
C LEU A 204 0.84 6.08 3.16
N ALA A 205 0.05 6.95 2.51
CA ALA A 205 0.52 7.90 1.53
C ALA A 205 1.58 8.86 2.10
N TRP A 206 2.47 9.34 1.23
CA TRP A 206 3.42 10.38 1.59
C TRP A 206 2.69 11.72 1.82
N PRO A 207 2.99 12.49 2.88
CA PRO A 207 2.36 13.78 3.08
C PRO A 207 2.66 14.77 1.94
N ASN A 208 1.60 15.36 1.36
CA ASN A 208 1.70 16.31 0.25
C ASN A 208 2.41 17.63 0.60
N ASN A 209 2.50 17.95 1.90
CA ASN A 209 3.12 19.17 2.40
C ASN A 209 4.63 19.04 2.63
N ARG A 210 5.20 17.85 2.47
CA ARG A 210 6.65 17.63 2.54
C ARG A 210 7.29 17.86 1.17
N THR A 211 8.57 18.19 1.15
CA THR A 211 9.33 18.40 -0.10
C THR A 211 10.13 17.18 -0.53
N ASP A 212 10.38 16.23 0.38
CA ASP A 212 11.17 15.01 0.21
C ASP A 212 10.33 13.85 -0.33
N HIS A 213 9.56 14.07 -1.39
CA HIS A 213 8.77 13.02 -2.01
C HIS A 213 9.67 11.90 -2.56
N PRO A 214 9.42 10.62 -2.24
CA PRO A 214 10.21 9.49 -2.75
C PRO A 214 10.17 9.41 -4.28
N VAL A 215 9.03 9.79 -4.85
CA VAL A 215 8.78 9.81 -6.29
C VAL A 215 8.31 11.22 -6.67
N PRO A 216 9.20 12.08 -7.18
CA PRO A 216 8.87 13.49 -7.46
C PRO A 216 7.74 13.69 -8.48
N SER A 217 7.56 12.75 -9.42
CA SER A 217 6.47 12.78 -10.41
C SER A 217 5.08 12.56 -9.80
N ASN A 218 5.00 11.92 -8.62
CA ASN A 218 3.72 11.63 -7.95
C ASN A 218 3.79 11.94 -6.46
N LYS A 219 3.47 13.20 -6.14
CA LYS A 219 3.42 13.70 -4.75
C LYS A 219 2.41 12.94 -3.92
N GLY A 220 2.85 12.11 -2.99
CA GLY A 220 1.94 11.33 -2.15
C GLY A 220 2.08 9.83 -2.35
N LEU A 221 2.74 9.41 -3.42
CA LEU A 221 3.13 8.02 -3.61
C LEU A 221 4.15 7.61 -2.55
N ASN A 222 3.90 6.47 -1.90
CA ASN A 222 4.83 5.86 -0.96
C ASN A 222 5.19 4.44 -1.43
N PRO A 223 6.29 4.28 -2.19
CA PRO A 223 6.70 2.99 -2.69
C PRO A 223 7.43 2.16 -1.62
N TRP A 224 7.42 0.85 -1.80
CA TRP A 224 8.40 -0.02 -1.16
C TRP A 224 9.79 0.33 -1.69
N ARG A 225 10.77 0.29 -0.78
CA ARG A 225 12.17 0.53 -1.12
C ARG A 225 12.92 -0.78 -1.12
N TYR A 226 13.67 -1.04 -2.19
CA TYR A 226 14.30 -2.32 -2.40
C TYR A 226 15.72 -2.18 -2.96
N VAL A 227 16.67 -2.91 -2.37
CA VAL A 227 18.07 -2.98 -2.79
C VAL A 227 18.56 -4.42 -2.69
N SER A 228 19.12 -4.95 -3.78
CA SER A 228 19.73 -6.28 -3.83
C SER A 228 21.17 -6.24 -4.32
N THR A 229 21.58 -5.19 -5.04
CA THR A 229 22.94 -5.08 -5.59
C THR A 229 23.97 -4.83 -4.49
N ASN A 230 23.64 -3.99 -3.51
CA ASN A 230 24.54 -3.68 -2.38
C ASN A 230 23.74 -3.37 -1.09
N PRO A 231 23.07 -4.37 -0.50
CA PRO A 231 22.31 -4.19 0.73
C PRO A 231 23.24 -3.84 1.89
N THR A 232 22.81 -2.91 2.75
CA THR A 232 23.60 -2.44 3.89
C THR A 232 23.22 -3.12 5.20
N ASN A 233 21.97 -3.60 5.31
CA ASN A 233 21.47 -4.24 6.53
C ASN A 233 21.54 -5.76 6.45
N ASN A 234 21.33 -6.35 5.26
CA ASN A 234 21.36 -7.80 5.04
C ASN A 234 22.45 -8.19 4.03
N SER A 235 23.68 -8.40 4.51
CA SER A 235 24.80 -8.82 3.66
C SER A 235 24.52 -10.18 2.99
N GLY A 236 24.69 -10.25 1.66
CA GLY A 236 24.40 -11.45 0.85
C GLY A 236 22.91 -11.71 0.60
N GLY A 237 22.04 -10.84 1.11
CA GLY A 237 20.58 -10.89 0.94
C GLY A 237 20.06 -9.73 0.08
N PHE A 238 18.99 -9.12 0.56
CA PHE A 238 18.44 -7.87 0.04
C PHE A 238 17.91 -7.04 1.20
N ASP A 239 17.84 -5.73 1.01
CA ASP A 239 17.14 -4.82 1.90
C ASP A 239 15.79 -4.45 1.29
N LEU A 240 14.73 -4.67 2.04
CA LEU A 240 13.37 -4.26 1.70
C LEU A 240 12.78 -3.50 2.87
N TRP A 241 12.29 -2.28 2.63
CA TRP A 241 11.69 -1.47 3.68
C TRP A 241 10.61 -0.52 3.20
N ALA A 242 9.79 -0.14 4.17
CA ALA A 242 8.83 0.93 4.08
C ALA A 242 9.27 2.10 4.95
N GLU A 243 9.06 3.30 4.45
CA GLU A 243 9.15 4.54 5.21
C GLU A 243 7.75 5.05 5.51
N ILE A 244 7.40 5.15 6.79
CA ILE A 244 6.08 5.56 7.25
C ILE A 244 6.21 6.95 7.89
N PRO A 245 5.67 8.01 7.28
CA PRO A 245 5.68 9.33 7.87
C PRO A 245 4.91 9.36 9.20
N VAL A 246 5.54 9.85 10.26
CA VAL A 246 4.97 10.00 11.61
C VAL A 246 5.04 11.46 12.02
N GLY A 247 3.90 12.15 12.03
CA GLY A 247 3.86 13.59 12.30
C GLY A 247 4.33 14.42 11.09
N ARG A 248 4.93 15.59 11.34
CA ARG A 248 5.30 16.54 10.27
C ARG A 248 6.59 16.18 9.53
N GLU A 249 7.63 15.79 10.24
CA GLU A 249 8.98 15.64 9.65
C GLU A 249 9.61 14.27 9.88
N ARG A 250 9.12 13.50 10.86
CA ARG A 250 9.71 12.20 11.20
C ARG A 250 9.20 11.11 10.27
N VAL A 251 10.05 10.13 10.02
CA VAL A 251 9.74 8.92 9.26
C VAL A 251 10.15 7.74 10.13
N LYS A 252 9.24 6.77 10.29
CA LYS A 252 9.52 5.48 10.89
C LYS A 252 9.89 4.50 9.77
N ILE A 253 11.01 3.81 9.92
CA ILE A 253 11.46 2.79 8.97
C ILE A 253 11.02 1.42 9.50
N ILE A 254 10.44 0.62 8.61
CA ILE A 254 10.11 -0.79 8.86
C ILE A 254 10.76 -1.60 7.75
N GLY A 255 11.81 -2.33 8.08
CA GLY A 255 12.60 -3.12 7.13
C GLY A 255 12.71 -4.59 7.51
N ASN A 256 13.24 -5.40 6.59
CA ASN A 256 13.50 -6.83 6.78
C ASN A 256 14.76 -7.14 7.63
N TRP A 257 15.18 -6.21 8.49
CA TRP A 257 16.32 -6.36 9.39
C TRP A 257 15.92 -6.10 10.84
N LYS A 258 16.80 -6.44 11.78
CA LYS A 258 16.59 -6.14 13.20
C LYS A 258 16.78 -4.63 13.43
N GLU A 259 15.77 -3.99 14.02
CA GLU A 259 15.88 -2.61 14.48
C GLU A 259 16.93 -2.56 15.62
N SER A 260 17.84 -1.60 15.57
CA SER A 260 18.76 -1.31 16.68
C SER A 260 17.95 -0.72 17.84
N ASN A 261 17.89 -1.45 18.96
CA ASN A 261 17.25 -1.02 20.22
C ASN A 261 17.86 0.28 20.76
#